data_AF-A0A351HZQ1-F1
#
_entry.id   AF-A0A351HZQ1-F1
#
_cell.length_a   1.000
_cell.length_b   1.000
_cell.length_c   1.000
_cell.angle_alpha   90.00
_cell.angle_beta   90.00
_cell.angle_gamma   90.00
#
_symmetry.space_group_name_H-M   'P 1'
#
loop_
_entity.id
_entity.type
_entity.pdbx_description
1 polymer ?
#
loop_
_entity_poly.entity_id
_entity_poly.type
_entity_poly.pdbx_seq_one_letter_code
_entity_poly.pdbx_strand_id
1 'polypeptide(L)'
;MEFIVRERDVLGSLRLFNQYEWGGYLGWRMGESYKVFGDGRYLFHGQLPEIQKALVSAAGISALAERRGLGGFLIKNESLHLASTRVYPDGSRREILRPWYVFMFPREHWALVYWDDQALLFLDRSKVPAEWLAAHEYRWLRPSDAAALQDALSRGEVQLGALQAERVRHGAQTAR
;
A
#
# COMPACT_ATOMS: atom_id res chain seq x y z
N MET A 1 9.12 1.81 9.50
CA MET A 1 8.68 0.75 10.47
C MET A 1 8.13 1.27 11.80
N GLU A 2 8.55 2.44 12.30
CA GLU A 2 7.96 3.05 13.51
C GLU A 2 6.44 3.30 13.39
N PHE A 3 5.96 3.55 12.17
CA PHE A 3 4.51 3.67 11.89
C PHE A 3 3.71 2.46 12.40
N ILE A 4 4.15 1.23 12.10
CA ILE A 4 3.36 0.03 12.45
C ILE A 4 3.27 -0.15 13.97
N VAL A 5 4.35 0.19 14.69
CA VAL A 5 4.42 0.11 16.15
C VAL A 5 3.53 1.17 16.80
N ARG A 6 3.55 2.39 16.28
CA ARG A 6 2.70 3.48 16.78
C ARG A 6 1.21 3.19 16.56
N GLU A 7 0.86 2.65 15.40
CA GLU A 7 -0.53 2.36 15.02
C GLU A 7 -0.97 0.92 15.41
N ARG A 8 -0.31 0.33 16.42
CA ARG A 8 -0.48 -1.10 16.77
C ARG A 8 -1.91 -1.49 17.15
N ASP A 9 -2.69 -0.58 17.70
CA ASP A 9 -4.04 -0.87 18.14
C ASP A 9 -4.95 -1.24 16.96
N VAL A 10 -4.73 -0.60 15.81
CA VAL A 10 -5.41 -0.95 14.55
C VAL A 10 -4.65 -2.08 13.86
N LEU A 11 -3.35 -1.91 13.63
CA LEU A 11 -2.59 -2.77 12.72
C LEU A 11 -2.26 -4.15 13.32
N GLY A 12 -2.13 -4.27 14.64
CA GLY A 12 -1.90 -5.54 15.32
C GLY A 12 -3.11 -6.48 15.26
N SER A 13 -4.33 -5.92 15.18
CA SER A 13 -5.55 -6.72 15.02
C SER A 13 -5.66 -7.38 13.63
N LEU A 14 -4.93 -6.87 12.64
CA LEU A 14 -4.98 -7.32 11.26
C LEU A 14 -3.97 -8.45 10.99
N ARG A 15 -4.34 -9.33 10.05
CA ARG A 15 -3.37 -10.22 9.40
C ARG A 15 -2.78 -9.50 8.19
N LEU A 16 -1.54 -9.05 8.27
CA LEU A 16 -0.88 -8.40 7.15
C LEU A 16 0.03 -9.39 6.43
N PHE A 17 -0.05 -9.44 5.10
CA PHE A 17 1.03 -10.01 4.32
C PHE A 17 2.30 -9.18 4.54
N ASN A 18 3.44 -9.84 4.73
CA ASN A 18 4.73 -9.17 4.76
C ASN A 18 5.75 -9.96 3.93
N GLN A 19 6.71 -9.23 3.36
CA GLN A 19 7.88 -9.83 2.73
C GLN A 19 8.68 -10.62 3.78
N TYR A 20 9.21 -11.78 3.40
CA TYR A 20 9.76 -12.74 4.35
C TYR A 20 11.01 -12.22 5.07
N GLU A 21 11.75 -11.32 4.46
CA GLU A 21 12.93 -10.69 5.06
C GLU A 21 12.56 -9.80 6.27
N TRP A 22 11.30 -9.35 6.35
CA TRP A 22 10.82 -8.46 7.42
C TRP A 22 10.14 -9.18 8.58
N GLY A 23 9.75 -10.44 8.39
CA GLY A 23 8.89 -11.15 9.35
C GLY A 23 9.50 -11.29 10.75
N GLY A 24 10.79 -11.63 10.83
CA GLY A 24 11.48 -11.78 12.12
C GLY A 24 11.53 -10.47 12.90
N TYR A 25 11.84 -9.35 12.22
CA TYR A 25 11.86 -8.03 12.83
C TYR A 25 10.46 -7.58 13.29
N LEU A 26 9.43 -7.81 12.46
CA LEU A 26 8.05 -7.46 12.80
C LEU A 26 7.57 -8.24 14.03
N GLY A 27 7.84 -9.54 14.09
CA GLY A 27 7.55 -10.36 15.27
C GLY A 27 8.26 -9.86 16.52
N TRP A 28 9.55 -9.51 16.42
CA TRP A 28 10.30 -8.97 17.56
C TRP A 28 9.76 -7.61 18.05
N ARG A 29 9.46 -6.66 17.13
CA ARG A 29 8.99 -5.32 17.50
C ARG A 29 7.55 -5.28 18.01
N MET A 30 6.67 -6.09 17.44
CA MET A 30 5.23 -6.04 17.73
C MET A 30 4.80 -7.10 18.76
N GLY A 31 5.65 -8.08 19.05
CA GLY A 31 5.36 -9.17 19.98
C GLY A 31 4.11 -9.97 19.58
N GLU A 32 3.39 -10.47 20.58
CA GLU A 32 2.21 -11.33 20.39
C GLU A 32 1.05 -10.66 19.66
N SER A 33 1.03 -9.32 19.65
CA SER A 33 0.00 -8.54 18.97
C SER A 33 0.11 -8.57 17.44
N TYR A 34 1.11 -9.22 16.84
CA TYR A 34 1.27 -9.28 15.39
C TYR A 34 1.46 -10.71 14.89
N LYS A 35 0.62 -11.11 13.94
CA LYS A 35 0.71 -12.42 13.29
C LYS A 35 1.59 -12.31 12.05
N VAL A 36 2.86 -12.70 12.19
CA VAL A 36 3.82 -12.76 11.09
C VAL A 36 3.31 -13.71 10.00
N PHE A 37 3.21 -13.22 8.76
CA PHE A 37 2.75 -14.03 7.63
C PHE A 37 3.84 -15.00 7.15
N GLY A 38 5.08 -14.52 7.04
CA GLY A 38 6.26 -15.32 6.72
C GLY A 38 7.52 -14.63 7.23
N ASP A 39 8.56 -15.41 7.56
CA ASP A 39 9.86 -14.90 8.01
C ASP A 39 11.04 -15.72 7.48
N GLY A 40 12.27 -15.31 7.83
CA GLY A 40 13.50 -15.97 7.39
C GLY A 40 13.65 -17.46 7.74
N ARG A 41 12.77 -18.05 8.57
CA ARG A 41 12.75 -19.50 8.83
C ARG A 41 12.18 -20.30 7.66
N TYR A 42 11.55 -19.63 6.69
CA TYR A 42 11.10 -20.21 5.42
C TYR A 42 10.05 -21.33 5.57
N LEU A 43 9.34 -21.37 6.70
CA LEU A 43 8.29 -22.38 6.99
C LEU A 43 7.09 -22.32 6.03
N PHE A 44 6.97 -21.23 5.27
CA PHE A 44 5.91 -20.97 4.29
C PHE A 44 6.29 -21.36 2.85
N HIS A 45 7.48 -21.94 2.62
CA HIS A 45 8.00 -22.29 1.29
C HIS A 45 7.01 -23.04 0.38
N GLY A 46 6.25 -24.00 0.92
CA GLY A 46 5.23 -24.74 0.16
C GLY A 46 4.07 -23.87 -0.36
N GLN A 47 3.92 -22.65 0.16
CA GLN A 47 2.90 -21.68 -0.26
C GLN A 47 3.44 -20.67 -1.28
N LEU A 48 4.75 -20.65 -1.55
CA LEU A 48 5.37 -19.71 -2.47
C LEU A 48 4.77 -19.72 -3.87
N PRO A 49 4.47 -20.87 -4.51
CA PRO A 49 3.88 -20.87 -5.84
C PRO A 49 2.51 -20.17 -5.87
N GLU A 50 1.69 -20.35 -4.83
CA GLU A 50 0.39 -19.66 -4.70
C GLU A 50 0.60 -18.16 -4.53
N ILE A 51 1.50 -17.77 -3.61
CA ILE A 51 1.78 -16.37 -3.30
C ILE A 51 2.33 -15.64 -4.54
N GLN A 52 3.33 -16.21 -5.20
CA GLN A 52 3.93 -15.62 -6.41
C GLN A 52 2.89 -15.47 -7.53
N LYS A 53 2.07 -16.50 -7.76
CA LYS A 53 0.97 -16.42 -8.74
C LYS A 53 -0.07 -15.34 -8.37
N ALA A 54 -0.32 -15.12 -7.09
CA ALA A 54 -1.27 -14.10 -6.65
C ALA A 54 -0.73 -12.68 -6.85
N LEU A 55 0.55 -12.43 -6.54
CA LEU A 55 1.13 -11.08 -6.50
C LEU A 55 1.34 -10.43 -7.88
N VAL A 56 1.12 -11.14 -8.99
CA VAL A 56 1.27 -10.60 -10.35
C VAL A 56 -0.02 -9.99 -10.93
N SER A 57 -1.13 -9.99 -10.18
CA SER A 57 -2.39 -9.39 -10.64
C SER A 57 -3.25 -8.86 -9.47
N ALA A 58 -4.05 -7.83 -9.72
CA ALA A 58 -5.02 -7.32 -8.74
C ALA A 58 -6.02 -8.39 -8.29
N ALA A 59 -6.53 -9.20 -9.23
CA ALA A 59 -7.44 -10.30 -8.91
C ALA A 59 -6.76 -11.36 -8.03
N GLY A 60 -5.49 -11.67 -8.30
CA GLY A 60 -4.69 -12.59 -7.49
C GLY A 60 -4.49 -12.08 -6.06
N ILE A 61 -4.16 -10.79 -5.90
CA ILE A 61 -4.03 -10.12 -4.60
C ILE A 61 -5.34 -10.19 -3.81
N SER A 62 -6.47 -9.81 -4.43
CA SER A 62 -7.77 -9.87 -3.78
C SER A 62 -8.13 -11.30 -3.37
N ALA A 63 -7.90 -12.28 -4.24
CA ALA A 63 -8.20 -13.67 -3.95
C ALA A 63 -7.29 -14.26 -2.86
N LEU A 64 -6.01 -13.87 -2.80
CA LEU A 64 -5.11 -14.26 -1.71
C LEU A 64 -5.56 -13.64 -0.39
N ALA A 65 -5.95 -12.36 -0.41
CA ALA A 65 -6.43 -11.65 0.77
C ALA A 65 -7.68 -12.30 1.37
N GLU A 66 -8.63 -12.67 0.51
CA GLU A 66 -9.84 -13.38 0.91
C GLU A 66 -9.51 -14.75 1.50
N ARG A 67 -8.81 -15.61 0.74
CA ARG A 67 -8.48 -16.99 1.17
C ARG A 67 -7.69 -17.05 2.46
N ARG A 68 -6.81 -16.08 2.72
CA ARG A 68 -5.93 -16.06 3.90
C ARG A 68 -6.43 -15.13 5.00
N GLY A 69 -7.56 -14.46 4.78
CA GLY A 69 -8.14 -13.50 5.73
C GLY A 69 -7.24 -12.29 5.99
N LEU A 70 -6.50 -11.81 4.98
CA LEU A 70 -5.57 -10.70 5.11
C LEU A 70 -6.30 -9.36 5.20
N GLY A 71 -5.86 -8.49 6.10
CA GLY A 71 -6.30 -7.10 6.23
C GLY A 71 -5.45 -6.11 5.45
N GLY A 72 -4.32 -6.55 4.90
CA GLY A 72 -3.41 -5.66 4.19
C GLY A 72 -2.14 -6.34 3.70
N PHE A 73 -1.33 -5.56 3.01
CA PHE A 73 -0.08 -5.95 2.37
C PHE A 73 1.01 -4.92 2.69
N LEU A 74 2.05 -5.39 3.37
CA LEU A 74 3.32 -4.71 3.55
C LEU A 74 4.32 -5.25 2.52
N ILE A 75 4.56 -4.46 1.48
CA ILE A 75 5.34 -4.87 0.30
C ILE A 75 6.50 -3.91 0.03
N LYS A 76 7.45 -4.32 -0.81
CA LYS A 76 8.58 -3.48 -1.22
C LYS A 76 8.10 -2.32 -2.08
N ASN A 77 8.68 -1.14 -1.83
CA ASN A 77 8.51 0.03 -2.70
C ASN A 77 9.45 -0.11 -3.92
N GLU A 78 9.08 -0.98 -4.86
CA GLU A 78 9.88 -1.23 -6.05
C GLU A 78 9.74 -0.10 -7.07
N SER A 79 10.87 0.27 -7.69
CA SER A 79 10.93 1.26 -8.77
C SER A 79 10.56 0.64 -10.12
N LEU A 80 9.35 0.09 -10.22
CA LEU A 80 8.78 -0.47 -11.44
C LEU A 80 7.60 0.40 -11.90
N HIS A 81 7.64 0.83 -13.15
CA HIS A 81 6.58 1.62 -13.79
C HIS A 81 5.98 0.86 -14.96
N LEU A 82 4.66 1.02 -15.14
CA LEU A 82 3.91 0.49 -16.28
C LEU A 82 3.17 1.65 -16.96
N ALA A 83 2.99 1.53 -18.27
CA ALA A 83 2.22 2.50 -19.04
C ALA A 83 0.74 2.44 -18.67
N SER A 84 0.15 3.60 -18.40
CA SER A 84 -1.28 3.79 -18.20
C SER A 84 -1.78 4.79 -19.23
N THR A 85 -2.79 4.41 -20.02
CA THR A 85 -3.48 5.36 -20.89
C THR A 85 -4.63 6.00 -20.13
N ARG A 86 -4.57 7.32 -19.95
CA ARG A 86 -5.66 8.13 -19.44
C ARG A 86 -6.48 8.67 -20.61
N VAL A 87 -7.80 8.51 -20.54
CA VAL A 87 -8.76 9.11 -21.48
C VAL A 87 -9.48 10.25 -20.78
N TYR A 88 -9.54 11.41 -21.42
CA TYR A 88 -10.15 12.62 -20.86
C TYR A 88 -11.57 12.86 -21.40
N PRO A 89 -12.38 13.73 -20.75
CA PRO A 89 -13.74 14.03 -21.19
C PRO A 89 -13.85 14.57 -22.63
N ASP A 90 -12.80 15.23 -23.13
CA ASP A 90 -12.71 15.72 -24.51
C ASP A 90 -12.29 14.64 -25.53
N GLY A 91 -12.14 13.39 -25.09
CA GLY A 91 -11.72 12.25 -25.91
C GLY A 91 -10.21 12.18 -26.15
N SER A 92 -9.43 13.18 -25.72
CA SER A 92 -7.98 13.13 -25.81
C SER A 92 -7.41 12.01 -24.93
N ARG A 93 -6.23 11.51 -25.31
CA ARG A 93 -5.55 10.43 -24.60
C ARG A 93 -4.14 10.87 -24.22
N ARG A 94 -3.70 10.45 -23.04
CA ARG A 94 -2.33 10.64 -22.58
C ARG A 94 -1.81 9.35 -21.98
N GLU A 95 -0.62 8.95 -22.41
CA GLU A 95 0.12 7.90 -21.74
C GLU A 95 0.89 8.50 -20.56
N ILE A 96 0.80 7.85 -19.41
CA ILE A 96 1.51 8.20 -18.19
C ILE A 96 2.16 6.93 -17.65
N LEU A 97 3.47 6.96 -17.42
CA LEU A 97 4.16 5.90 -16.68
C LEU A 97 3.79 6.03 -15.20
N ARG A 98 3.19 4.97 -14.65
CA ARG A 98 2.71 4.93 -13.27
C ARG A 98 3.31 3.75 -12.52
N PRO A 99 3.53 3.86 -11.21
CA PRO A 99 4.16 2.77 -10.46
C PRO A 99 3.25 1.54 -10.43
N TRP A 100 3.85 0.36 -10.57
CA TRP A 100 3.15 -0.93 -10.76
C TRP A 100 2.03 -1.19 -9.72
N TYR A 101 2.24 -0.75 -8.49
CA TYR A 101 1.31 -1.02 -7.39
C TYR A 101 -0.06 -0.36 -7.62
N VAL A 102 -0.17 0.71 -8.43
CA VAL A 102 -1.48 1.35 -8.68
C VAL A 102 -2.43 0.45 -9.48
N PHE A 103 -1.86 -0.50 -10.23
CA PHE A 103 -2.62 -1.48 -11.00
C PHE A 103 -2.95 -2.73 -10.17
N MET A 104 -2.13 -3.01 -9.15
CA MET A 104 -2.25 -4.18 -8.28
C MET A 104 -3.15 -3.92 -7.07
N PHE A 105 -3.18 -2.68 -6.59
CA PHE A 105 -3.97 -2.22 -5.45
C PHE A 105 -4.97 -1.14 -5.90
N PRO A 106 -6.07 -1.54 -6.58
CA PRO A 106 -7.12 -0.61 -7.01
C PRO A 106 -7.68 0.16 -5.81
N ARG A 107 -7.85 1.48 -5.99
CA ARG A 107 -8.21 2.41 -4.90
C ARG A 107 -9.55 2.06 -4.29
N GLU A 108 -10.46 1.48 -5.06
CA GLU A 108 -11.80 1.09 -4.66
C GLU A 108 -11.77 0.12 -3.47
N HIS A 109 -10.73 -0.71 -3.38
CA HIS A 109 -10.60 -1.76 -2.35
C HIS A 109 -9.42 -1.55 -1.40
N TRP A 110 -8.35 -0.90 -1.88
CA TRP A 110 -7.09 -0.79 -1.16
C TRP A 110 -6.70 0.66 -0.90
N ALA A 111 -6.34 0.94 0.35
CA ALA A 111 -5.84 2.24 0.76
C ALA A 111 -4.35 2.16 1.08
N LEU A 112 -3.55 3.04 0.46
CA LEU A 112 -2.15 3.25 0.84
C LEU A 112 -2.14 4.11 2.12
N VAL A 113 -1.59 3.60 3.22
CA VAL A 113 -1.62 4.30 4.52
C VAL A 113 -0.24 4.67 5.05
N TYR A 114 0.80 4.04 4.51
CA TYR A 114 2.18 4.34 4.80
C TYR A 114 3.04 4.00 3.58
N TRP A 115 4.08 4.81 3.38
CA TRP A 115 5.16 4.49 2.48
C TRP A 115 6.45 5.18 2.93
N ASP A 116 7.58 4.56 2.61
CA ASP A 116 8.92 5.14 2.68
C ASP A 116 9.74 4.66 1.47
N ASP A 117 11.06 4.81 1.52
CA ASP A 117 11.97 4.35 0.47
C ASP A 117 12.00 2.82 0.30
N GLN A 118 11.56 2.05 1.30
CA GLN A 118 11.66 0.59 1.31
C GLN A 118 10.31 -0.11 1.18
N ALA A 119 9.24 0.47 1.74
CA ALA A 119 7.99 -0.22 1.97
C ALA A 119 6.77 0.58 1.55
N LEU A 120 5.73 -0.14 1.15
CA LEU A 120 4.36 0.34 0.98
C LEU A 120 3.45 -0.50 1.87
N LEU A 121 2.53 0.16 2.57
CA LEU A 121 1.48 -0.51 3.34
C LEU A 121 0.11 -0.20 2.75
N PHE A 122 -0.51 -1.22 2.18
CA PHE A 122 -1.89 -1.18 1.71
C PHE A 122 -2.79 -1.90 2.71
N LEU A 123 -3.94 -1.30 3.03
CA LEU A 123 -4.96 -1.93 3.85
C LEU A 123 -6.26 -2.10 3.06
N ASP A 124 -6.96 -3.19 3.33
CA ASP A 124 -8.31 -3.43 2.86
C ASP A 124 -9.25 -2.44 3.54
N ARG A 125 -9.90 -1.59 2.75
CA ARG A 125 -10.79 -0.52 3.26
C ARG A 125 -11.94 -1.07 4.09
N SER A 126 -12.39 -2.29 3.83
CA SER A 126 -13.50 -2.94 4.56
C SER A 126 -13.11 -3.46 5.94
N LYS A 127 -11.81 -3.57 6.24
CA LYS A 127 -11.29 -4.18 7.48
C LYS A 127 -10.70 -3.17 8.46
N VAL A 128 -10.78 -1.88 8.15
CA VAL A 128 -10.17 -0.80 8.94
C VAL A 128 -11.24 0.21 9.33
N PRO A 129 -11.21 0.77 10.56
CA PRO A 129 -12.13 1.84 10.94
C PRO A 129 -12.07 3.03 9.97
N ALA A 130 -13.22 3.49 9.49
CA ALA A 130 -13.30 4.54 8.47
C ALA A 130 -12.66 5.86 8.93
N GLU A 131 -12.81 6.21 10.21
CA GLU A 131 -12.21 7.40 10.81
C GLU A 131 -10.68 7.31 10.80
N TRP A 132 -10.12 6.19 11.25
CA TRP A 132 -8.68 5.96 11.21
C TRP A 132 -8.16 6.02 9.77
N LEU A 133 -8.91 5.43 8.83
CA LEU A 133 -8.53 5.44 7.42
C LEU A 133 -8.51 6.85 6.83
N ALA A 134 -9.50 7.68 7.16
CA ALA A 134 -9.56 9.06 6.71
C ALA A 134 -8.36 9.89 7.19
N ALA A 135 -7.82 9.60 8.37
CA ALA A 135 -6.64 10.26 8.91
C ALA A 135 -5.32 9.76 8.29
N HIS A 136 -5.29 8.53 7.77
CA HIS A 136 -4.05 7.84 7.37
C HIS A 136 -3.90 7.58 5.87
N GLU A 137 -4.96 7.60 5.08
CA GLU A 137 -4.90 7.31 3.65
C GLU A 137 -4.13 8.39 2.87
N TYR A 138 -3.24 7.94 1.99
CA TYR A 138 -2.64 8.73 0.93
C TYR A 138 -3.51 8.66 -0.33
N ARG A 139 -4.35 9.68 -0.52
CA ARG A 139 -5.27 9.77 -1.66
C ARG A 139 -4.60 10.39 -2.88
N TRP A 140 -3.65 11.31 -2.66
CA TRP A 140 -3.02 12.09 -3.73
C TRP A 140 -1.52 11.88 -3.78
N LEU A 141 -0.85 11.90 -2.62
CA LEU A 141 0.58 11.77 -2.51
C LEU A 141 1.00 10.30 -2.55
N ARG A 142 1.31 9.82 -3.75
CA ARG A 142 1.74 8.44 -4.02
C ARG A 142 3.23 8.40 -4.42
N PRO A 143 4.03 7.47 -3.87
CA PRO A 143 5.46 7.36 -4.21
C PRO A 143 5.64 7.09 -5.70
N SER A 144 6.59 7.78 -6.34
CA SER A 144 6.93 7.56 -7.76
C SER A 144 5.78 7.76 -8.77
N ASP A 145 4.67 8.42 -8.39
CA ASP A 145 3.51 8.71 -9.26
C ASP A 145 3.36 10.22 -9.57
N ALA A 146 4.49 10.95 -9.53
CA ALA A 146 4.50 12.41 -9.66
C ALA A 146 3.91 12.90 -10.99
N ALA A 147 4.12 12.18 -12.09
CA ALA A 147 3.57 12.54 -13.39
C ALA A 147 2.03 12.53 -13.40
N ALA A 148 1.41 11.51 -12.78
CA ALA A 148 -0.04 11.45 -12.64
C ALA A 148 -0.57 12.53 -11.69
N LEU A 149 0.15 12.82 -10.61
CA LEU A 149 -0.21 13.90 -9.69
C LEU A 149 -0.17 15.27 -10.38
N GLN A 150 0.87 15.54 -11.19
CA GLN A 150 0.98 16.80 -11.94
C GLN A 150 -0.11 16.94 -13.00
N ASP A 151 -0.42 15.86 -13.71
CA ASP A 151 -1.56 15.84 -14.65
C ASP A 151 -2.87 16.20 -13.94
N ALA A 152 -3.17 15.57 -12.80
CA ALA A 152 -4.37 15.84 -12.02
C ALA A 152 -4.40 17.28 -11.44
N LEU A 153 -3.26 17.81 -11.00
CA LEU A 153 -3.12 19.19 -10.52
C LEU A 153 -3.43 20.20 -11.64
N SER A 154 -2.86 19.99 -12.83
CA SER A 154 -3.08 20.89 -13.99
C SER A 154 -4.55 20.97 -14.43
N ARG A 155 -5.34 19.96 -14.05
CA ARG A 155 -6.77 19.83 -14.38
C ARG A 155 -7.70 20.21 -13.24
N GLY A 156 -7.19 20.63 -12.08
CA GLY A 156 -8.00 21.00 -10.93
C GLY A 156 -8.72 19.82 -10.25
N GLU A 157 -8.25 18.59 -10.47
CA GLU A 157 -8.88 17.36 -9.95
C GLU A 157 -8.44 17.04 -8.52
N VAL A 158 -7.43 17.76 -8.02
CA VAL A 158 -6.81 17.53 -6.71
C VAL A 158 -7.25 18.60 -5.72
N GLN A 159 -7.69 18.16 -4.55
CA GLN A 159 -7.94 19.07 -3.42
C GLN A 159 -6.61 19.50 -2.79
N LEU A 160 -6.16 20.72 -3.10
CA LEU A 160 -4.83 21.22 -2.69
C LEU A 160 -4.60 21.17 -1.17
N GLY A 161 -5.61 21.52 -0.38
CA GLY A 161 -5.53 21.45 1.08
C GLY A 161 -5.29 20.02 1.59
N ALA A 162 -5.99 19.03 1.02
CA ALA A 162 -5.81 17.62 1.36
C ALA A 162 -4.43 17.09 0.94
N LEU A 163 -3.95 17.46 -0.25
CA LEU A 163 -2.60 17.12 -0.70
C LEU A 163 -1.52 17.71 0.22
N GLN A 164 -1.70 18.96 0.66
CA GLN A 164 -0.75 19.60 1.57
C GLN A 164 -0.73 18.90 2.94
N ALA A 165 -1.90 18.53 3.47
CA ALA A 165 -2.00 17.75 4.70
C ALA A 165 -1.28 16.39 4.58
N GLU A 166 -1.44 15.69 3.46
CA GLU A 166 -0.71 14.43 3.19
C GLU A 166 0.81 14.65 3.14
N ARG A 167 1.31 15.73 2.53
CA ARG A 167 2.74 16.05 2.49
C ARG A 167 3.33 16.34 3.87
N VAL A 168 2.64 17.16 4.67
CA VAL A 168 3.06 17.46 6.04
C VAL A 168 3.10 16.18 6.88
N ARG A 169 2.05 15.36 6.80
CA ARG A 169 1.97 14.07 7.49
C ARG A 169 3.08 13.13 7.06
N HIS A 170 3.34 13.01 5.76
CA HIS A 170 4.43 12.18 5.25
C HIS A 170 5.79 12.62 5.78
N GLY A 171 6.06 13.94 5.76
CA GLY A 171 7.29 14.50 6.32
C GLY A 171 7.46 14.15 7.80
N ALA A 172 6.41 14.32 8.61
CA ALA A 172 6.44 13.96 10.04
C ALA A 172 6.57 12.45 10.29
N GLN A 173 6.00 11.62 9.42
CA GLN A 173 6.05 10.16 9.55
C GLN A 173 7.42 9.56 9.15
N THR A 174 8.17 10.25 8.28
CA THR A 174 9.45 9.76 7.73
C THR A 174 10.67 10.50 8.25
N ALA A 175 10.49 11.66 8.90
CA ALA A 175 11.52 12.31 9.69
C ALA A 175 11.94 11.38 10.84
N ARG A 176 13.23 11.01 10.87
CA ARG A 176 13.87 10.27 11.95
C ARG A 176 14.39 11.23 13.00
#